data_AF-A0A438DZN6-F1
#
_entry.id   AF-A0A438DZN6-F1
#
_cell.length_a   1.000
_cell.length_b   1.000
_cell.length_c   1.000
_cell.angle_alpha   90.00
_cell.angle_beta   90.00
_cell.angle_gamma   90.00
#
_symmetry.space_group_name_H-M   'P 1'
#
loop_
_entity.id
_entity.type
_entity.pdbx_description
1 polymer ?
#
loop_
_entity_poly.entity_id
_entity_poly.type
_entity_poly.pdbx_seq_one_letter_code
_entity_poly.pdbx_strand_id
1 'polypeptide(L)'
;MQIRVRSGGHDYEGLSYVSDAPFFFLDLINLRSISVDVANSTAWVQVGATIGELHYRIAEKSTTLGFPAGVCPTVGVGGHFSGAGCN
;
A
#
# COMPACT_ATOMS: atom_id res chain seq x y z
N MET A 1 -7.66 -0.67 -25.22
CA MET A 1 -8.20 -1.28 -23.97
C MET A 1 -7.42 -0.71 -22.81
N GLN A 2 -8.09 -0.09 -21.83
CA GLN A 2 -7.40 0.55 -20.70
C GLN A 2 -7.60 -0.26 -19.41
N ILE A 3 -6.63 -0.17 -18.50
CA ILE A 3 -6.68 -0.78 -17.18
C ILE A 3 -6.42 0.32 -16.15
N ARG A 4 -7.18 0.30 -15.05
CA ARG A 4 -6.92 1.09 -13.84
C ARG A 4 -6.69 0.15 -12.67
N VAL A 5 -5.67 0.45 -11.88
CA VAL A 5 -5.23 -0.40 -10.77
C VAL A 5 -5.40 0.38 -9.48
N ARG A 6 -6.11 -0.21 -8.52
CA ARG A 6 -6.32 0.39 -7.20
C ARG A 6 -5.65 -0.44 -6.10
N SER A 7 -4.87 0.25 -5.27
CA SER A 7 -4.40 -0.22 -3.97
C SER A 7 -5.36 0.31 -2.89
N GLY A 8 -5.01 1.38 -2.17
CA GLY A 8 -5.85 1.99 -1.12
C GLY A 8 -6.77 3.12 -1.57
N GLY A 9 -6.76 3.50 -2.86
CA GLY A 9 -7.70 4.49 -3.41
C GLY A 9 -7.46 5.96 -3.02
N HIS A 10 -6.28 6.30 -2.48
CA HIS A 10 -5.86 7.67 -2.10
C HIS A 10 -5.28 8.48 -3.27
N ASP A 11 -5.72 8.19 -4.49
CA ASP A 11 -5.39 8.99 -5.65
C ASP A 11 -6.24 10.26 -5.62
N TYR A 12 -5.61 11.43 -5.46
CA TYR A 12 -6.31 12.72 -5.32
C TYR A 12 -7.23 13.03 -6.50
N GLU A 13 -6.85 12.60 -7.71
CA GLU A 13 -7.62 12.82 -8.94
C GLU A 13 -8.45 11.58 -9.32
N GLY A 14 -8.43 10.54 -8.48
CA GLY A 14 -9.19 9.31 -8.69
C GLY A 14 -8.75 8.48 -9.90
N LEU A 15 -7.59 8.76 -10.50
CA LEU A 15 -7.11 8.09 -11.72
C LEU A 15 -7.00 6.58 -11.55
N SER A 16 -6.80 6.09 -10.34
CA SER A 16 -6.83 4.66 -10.00
C SER A 16 -8.17 3.95 -10.23
N TYR A 17 -9.28 4.67 -10.45
CA TYR A 17 -10.61 4.08 -10.68
C TYR A 17 -11.51 4.86 -11.66
N VAL A 18 -11.03 5.95 -12.28
CA VAL A 18 -11.76 6.68 -13.32
C VAL A 18 -11.04 6.66 -14.69
N SER A 19 -11.82 6.73 -15.76
CA SER A 19 -11.31 6.84 -17.13
C SER A 19 -12.34 7.43 -18.09
N ASP A 20 -11.89 8.18 -19.08
CA ASP A 20 -12.71 8.74 -20.17
C ASP A 20 -13.13 7.69 -21.21
N ALA A 21 -12.54 6.49 -21.16
CA ALA A 21 -12.83 5.39 -22.06
C ALA A 21 -13.17 4.10 -21.28
N PRO A 22 -13.93 3.15 -21.86
CA PRO A 22 -14.18 1.86 -21.23
C PRO A 22 -12.88 1.17 -20.79
N PHE A 23 -12.86 0.69 -19.55
CA PHE A 23 -11.65 0.18 -18.91
C PHE A 23 -11.95 -1.00 -17.99
N PHE A 24 -10.91 -1.79 -17.71
CA PHE A 24 -10.92 -2.83 -16.69
C PHE A 24 -10.42 -2.28 -15.37
N PHE A 25 -11.17 -2.56 -14.32
CA PHE A 25 -10.82 -2.17 -12.96
C PHE A 25 -10.17 -3.34 -12.23
N LEU A 26 -8.92 -3.18 -11.84
CA LEU A 26 -8.16 -4.16 -11.07
C LEU A 26 -8.01 -3.66 -9.63
N ASP A 27 -8.78 -4.26 -8.73
CA ASP A 27 -8.71 -3.98 -7.30
C ASP A 27 -7.76 -4.96 -6.61
N LEU A 28 -6.70 -4.44 -6.00
CA LEU A 28 -5.68 -5.23 -5.31
C LEU A 28 -5.99 -5.43 -3.83
N ILE A 29 -7.16 -4.99 -3.34
CA ILE A 29 -7.52 -5.02 -1.92
C ILE A 29 -7.38 -6.41 -1.26
N ASN A 30 -7.42 -7.51 -2.02
CA ASN A 30 -7.26 -8.87 -1.47
C ASN A 30 -5.79 -9.34 -1.41
N LEU A 31 -4.88 -8.65 -2.10
CA LEU A 31 -3.44 -8.90 -2.06
C LEU A 31 -2.81 -8.02 -0.96
N ARG A 32 -3.06 -8.35 0.30
CA ARG A 32 -2.64 -7.56 1.47
C ARG A 32 -1.79 -8.31 2.50
N SER A 33 -1.22 -9.46 2.14
CA SER A 33 -0.38 -10.21 3.09
C SER A 33 0.89 -9.43 3.42
N ILE A 34 1.29 -9.45 4.70
CA ILE A 34 2.51 -8.83 5.20
C ILE A 34 3.29 -9.88 5.99
N SER A 35 4.55 -10.09 5.62
CA SER A 35 5.49 -10.97 6.32
C SER A 35 6.69 -10.17 6.77
N VAL A 36 6.95 -10.15 8.07
CA VAL A 36 8.04 -9.37 8.70
C VAL A 36 9.11 -10.33 9.21
N ASP A 37 10.34 -10.13 8.74
CA ASP A 37 11.53 -10.80 9.23
C ASP A 37 12.33 -9.83 10.11
N VAL A 38 12.16 -9.98 11.42
CA VAL A 38 12.81 -9.15 12.44
C VAL A 38 14.32 -9.38 12.47
N ALA A 39 14.79 -10.61 12.24
CA ALA A 39 16.20 -10.94 12.30
C ALA A 39 16.99 -10.22 11.20
N ASN A 40 16.40 -10.14 10.00
CA ASN A 40 17.00 -9.46 8.85
C ASN A 40 16.54 -8.00 8.69
N SER A 41 15.65 -7.50 9.56
CA SER A 41 15.04 -6.16 9.44
C SER A 41 14.41 -5.90 8.07
N THR A 42 13.72 -6.89 7.51
CA THR A 42 13.04 -6.79 6.21
C THR A 42 11.56 -7.17 6.33
N ALA A 43 10.76 -6.72 5.37
CA ALA A 43 9.36 -7.14 5.26
C ALA A 43 8.95 -7.31 3.79
N TRP A 44 8.20 -8.37 3.52
CA TRP A 44 7.46 -8.54 2.27
C TRP A 44 6.04 -8.05 2.46
N VAL A 45 5.64 -7.06 1.66
CA VAL A 45 4.35 -6.37 1.78
C VAL A 45 3.64 -6.45 0.44
N GLN A 46 2.47 -7.07 0.39
CA GLN A 46 1.67 -7.05 -0.84
C GLN A 46 1.03 -5.67 -1.06
N VAL A 47 0.93 -5.29 -2.33
CA VAL A 47 0.59 -3.93 -2.78
C VAL A 47 -0.82 -3.45 -2.40
N GLY A 48 -1.74 -4.36 -2.04
CA GLY A 48 -3.08 -4.03 -1.54
C GLY A 48 -3.13 -3.70 -0.06
N ALA A 49 -2.05 -3.92 0.69
CA ALA A 49 -1.97 -3.52 2.08
C ALA A 49 -1.93 -1.99 2.24
N THR A 50 -2.33 -1.53 3.41
CA THR A 50 -2.29 -0.12 3.80
C THR A 50 -1.07 0.19 4.69
N ILE A 51 -0.71 1.47 4.79
CA ILE A 51 0.38 1.90 5.69
C ILE A 51 0.08 1.53 7.14
N GLY A 52 -1.19 1.67 7.57
CA GLY A 52 -1.60 1.28 8.92
C GLY A 52 -1.43 -0.21 9.20
N GLU A 53 -1.79 -1.07 8.23
CA GLU A 53 -1.55 -2.52 8.35
C GLU A 53 -0.04 -2.83 8.41
N LEU A 54 0.79 -2.16 7.62
CA LEU A 54 2.24 -2.32 7.66
C LEU A 54 2.82 -1.93 9.03
N HIS A 55 2.50 -0.74 9.53
CA HIS A 55 2.96 -0.27 10.83
C HIS A 55 2.50 -1.19 11.96
N TYR A 56 1.24 -1.63 11.93
CA TYR A 56 0.69 -2.56 12.91
C TYR A 56 1.47 -3.89 12.93
N ARG A 57 1.72 -4.49 11.75
CA ARG A 57 2.43 -5.77 11.64
C ARG A 57 3.89 -5.70 12.07
N ILE A 58 4.56 -4.56 11.85
CA ILE A 58 5.91 -4.34 12.36
C ILE A 58 5.89 -4.24 13.89
N ALA A 59 4.97 -3.43 14.44
CA ALA A 59 4.85 -3.21 15.89
C ALA A 59 4.46 -4.49 16.66
N GLU A 60 3.66 -5.39 16.06
CA GLU A 60 3.36 -6.71 16.64
C GLU A 60 4.60 -7.60 16.80
N LYS A 61 5.65 -7.37 15.99
CA LYS A 61 6.84 -8.23 15.93
C LYS A 61 8.06 -7.62 16.60
N SER A 62 8.14 -6.29 16.70
CA SER A 62 9.25 -5.59 17.32
C SER A 62 8.82 -4.24 17.86
N THR A 63 9.34 -3.87 19.04
CA THR A 63 9.15 -2.54 19.64
C THR A 63 10.23 -1.54 19.25
N THR A 64 11.26 -1.98 18.51
CA THR A 64 12.41 -1.14 18.13
C THR A 64 12.52 -0.92 16.63
N LEU A 65 11.73 -1.62 15.82
CA LEU A 65 11.70 -1.46 14.36
C LEU A 65 10.50 -0.62 13.93
N GLY A 66 10.70 0.13 12.85
CA GLY A 66 9.67 0.92 12.18
C GLY A 66 9.98 1.01 10.68
N PHE A 67 9.07 1.63 9.92
CA PHE A 67 9.27 1.86 8.49
C PHE A 67 8.81 3.28 8.11
N PRO A 68 9.67 4.07 7.42
CA PRO A 68 9.32 5.43 7.03
C PRO A 68 8.27 5.41 5.92
N ALA A 69 7.05 5.81 6.26
CA ALA A 69 5.91 5.95 5.36
C ALA A 69 5.00 7.07 5.88
N GLY A 70 4.03 7.47 5.06
CA GLY A 70 3.09 8.54 5.41
C GLY A 70 2.29 8.29 6.69
N VAL A 71 1.75 9.37 7.25
CA VAL A 71 0.97 9.35 8.49
C VAL A 71 -0.47 8.85 8.33
N CYS A 72 -1.00 8.84 7.10
CA CYS A 72 -2.39 8.48 6.83
C CYS A 72 -2.53 6.94 6.73
N PRO A 73 -3.16 6.27 7.73
CA PRO A 73 -3.09 4.82 7.85
C PRO A 73 -3.85 4.07 6.74
N THR A 74 -4.85 4.69 6.11
CA THR A 74 -5.67 4.06 5.06
C THR A 74 -5.06 4.18 3.65
N VAL A 75 -3.95 4.91 3.50
CA VAL A 75 -3.23 4.99 2.24
C VAL A 75 -2.67 3.62 1.90
N GLY A 76 -2.90 3.16 0.67
CA GLY A 76 -2.39 1.88 0.19
C GLY A 76 -0.91 1.97 -0.19
N VAL A 77 -0.12 0.97 0.22
CA VAL A 77 1.33 0.94 -0.03
C VAL A 77 1.67 0.92 -1.52
N GLY A 78 0.83 0.30 -2.35
CA GLY A 78 1.07 0.19 -3.79
C GLY A 78 1.18 1.56 -4.48
N GLY A 79 0.26 2.47 -4.21
CA GLY A 79 0.31 3.84 -4.74
C GLY A 79 1.35 4.71 -4.03
N HIS A 80 1.43 4.60 -2.71
CA HIS A 80 2.34 5.43 -1.90
C HIS A 80 3.81 5.17 -2.23
N PHE A 81 4.24 3.91 -2.30
CA PHE A 81 5.65 3.56 -2.52
C PHE A 81 6.08 3.81 -3.96
N SER A 82 5.19 3.57 -4.93
CA SER A 82 5.46 3.91 -6.33
C SER A 82 5.53 5.42 -6.57
N GLY A 83 4.77 6.21 -5.80
CA GLY A 83 4.81 7.67 -5.77
C GLY A 83 5.80 8.28 -4.78
N ALA A 84 6.72 7.49 -4.22
CA ALA A 84 7.78 7.87 -3.27
C ALA A 84 7.36 8.26 -1.84
N GLY A 85 6.06 8.46 -1.57
CA GLY A 85 5.55 8.77 -0.24
C GLY A 85 5.95 10.16 0.30
N CYS A 86 5.52 10.48 1.53
CA CYS A 86 5.98 11.67 2.26
C CYS A 86 6.87 11.22 3.41
N ASN A 87 8.03 11.86 3.52
CA ASN A 87 9.07 11.58 4.51
C ASN A 87 8.80 12.30 5.83
#